data_AF-A0A532V6Q1-F1
#
_entry.id   AF-A0A532V6Q1-F1
#
_cell.length_a   1.000
_cell.length_b   1.000
_cell.length_c   1.000
_cell.angle_alpha   90.00
_cell.angle_beta   90.00
_cell.angle_gamma   90.00
#
_symmetry.space_group_name_H-M   'P 1'
#
loop_
_entity.id
_entity.type
_entity.pdbx_description
1 polymer ?
#
loop_
_entity_poly.entity_id
_entity_poly.type
_entity_poly.pdbx_seq_one_letter_code
_entity_poly.pdbx_strand_id
1 'polypeptide(L)'
;MSGKGRVSRGGKGDKGVTGVTGGGRFIGERIEVVTSEEEPAPLSFIWRGKKYQIAEIIRSWHDHGFSPAAPAKRSWLLRRHRNVYVVQTSSGERFEIYLDRGAGRRDWYLYRQIK
;
A
#
# COMPACT_ATOMS: atom_id res chain seq x y z
N MET A 1 37.67 7.44 -44.60
CA MET A 1 36.90 7.44 -43.33
C MET A 1 35.84 6.36 -43.47
N SER A 2 36.14 5.10 -43.15
CA SER A 2 36.02 4.47 -41.82
C SER A 2 34.60 4.62 -41.28
N GLY A 3 33.82 3.57 -40.99
CA GLY A 3 34.07 2.14 -40.90
C GLY A 3 32.94 1.56 -40.03
N LYS A 4 32.33 0.46 -40.49
CA LYS A 4 31.24 -0.27 -39.82
C LYS A 4 31.70 -0.93 -38.51
N GLY A 5 30.75 -1.16 -37.61
CA GLY A 5 30.79 -2.12 -36.50
C GLY A 5 30.41 -1.46 -35.17
N ARG A 6 29.69 -2.07 -34.23
CA ARG A 6 29.33 -3.47 -34.00
C ARG A 6 28.15 -3.48 -33.00
N VAL A 7 27.36 -4.55 -33.08
CA VAL A 7 26.32 -4.94 -32.12
C VAL A 7 26.93 -5.20 -30.74
N SER A 8 26.27 -4.81 -29.66
CA SER A 8 26.42 -5.50 -28.37
C SER A 8 25.07 -5.69 -27.69
N ARG A 9 24.69 -6.97 -27.58
CA ARG A 9 23.62 -7.49 -26.72
C ARG A 9 24.19 -7.67 -25.32
N GLY A 10 23.37 -7.41 -24.32
CA GLY A 10 23.61 -7.73 -22.91
C GLY A 10 22.80 -6.75 -22.08
N GLY A 11 21.83 -7.11 -21.26
CA GLY A 11 21.55 -8.40 -20.65
C GLY A 11 20.94 -8.07 -19.31
N LYS A 12 19.68 -8.49 -19.12
CA LYS A 12 19.11 -8.94 -17.84
C LYS A 12 19.27 -7.99 -16.64
N GLY A 13 18.22 -7.22 -16.40
CA GLY A 13 17.98 -6.54 -15.13
C GLY A 13 16.48 -6.53 -14.86
N ASP A 14 15.90 -7.72 -14.72
CA ASP A 14 14.58 -7.93 -14.15
C ASP A 14 14.64 -7.46 -12.69
N LYS A 15 14.52 -6.14 -12.47
CA LYS A 15 14.43 -5.56 -11.12
C LYS A 15 12.97 -5.45 -10.76
N GLY A 16 12.42 -6.63 -10.52
CA GLY A 16 11.52 -6.95 -9.43
C GLY A 16 10.59 -5.82 -9.01
N VAL A 17 9.34 -5.97 -9.41
CA VAL A 17 8.19 -5.85 -8.52
C VAL A 17 8.69 -5.94 -7.07
N THR A 18 8.69 -4.83 -6.33
CA THR A 18 8.83 -4.86 -4.87
C THR A 18 7.51 -5.38 -4.29
N GLY A 19 7.13 -6.58 -4.72
CA GLY A 19 6.24 -7.45 -4.00
C GLY A 19 7.02 -7.82 -2.76
N VAL A 20 6.78 -7.08 -1.68
CA VAL A 20 7.17 -7.53 -0.36
C VAL A 20 6.46 -8.86 -0.16
N THR A 21 7.21 -9.95 -0.32
CA THR A 21 6.91 -11.31 0.14
C THR A 21 6.82 -11.31 1.67
N GLY A 22 5.91 -10.49 2.22
CA GLY A 22 5.47 -10.59 3.59
C GLY A 22 4.48 -11.73 3.59
N GLY A 23 4.91 -12.89 4.10
CA GLY A 23 4.19 -14.16 4.05
C GLY A 23 2.88 -14.15 4.83
N GLY A 24 1.88 -13.43 4.33
CA GLY A 24 0.58 -13.21 4.94
C GLY A 24 -0.56 -13.45 3.96
N ARG A 25 -1.81 -13.48 4.46
CA ARG A 25 -3.00 -13.73 3.64
C ARG A 25 -3.48 -12.42 3.01
N PHE A 26 -3.54 -12.35 1.69
CA PHE A 26 -4.18 -11.24 0.96
C PHE A 26 -5.69 -11.21 1.18
N ILE A 27 -6.27 -10.01 1.32
CA ILE A 27 -7.70 -9.78 1.59
C ILE A 27 -8.28 -8.77 0.59
N GLY A 28 -7.81 -7.52 0.59
CA GLY A 28 -8.23 -6.49 -0.36
C GLY A 28 -9.68 -6.00 -0.20
N GLU A 29 -10.26 -6.08 0.99
CA GLU A 29 -11.67 -5.75 1.25
C GLU A 29 -11.82 -4.34 1.86
N ARG A 30 -12.93 -3.65 1.57
CA ARG A 30 -13.27 -2.38 2.23
C ARG A 30 -13.63 -2.64 3.70
N ILE A 31 -13.22 -1.72 4.58
CA ILE A 31 -13.50 -1.78 6.02
C ILE A 31 -14.03 -0.45 6.52
N GLU A 32 -14.78 -0.50 7.62
CA GLU A 32 -15.12 0.68 8.40
C GLU A 32 -14.04 0.90 9.46
N VAL A 33 -13.60 2.14 9.65
CA VAL A 33 -12.51 2.47 10.57
C VAL A 33 -12.94 3.62 11.46
N VAL A 34 -12.70 3.47 12.76
CA VAL A 34 -12.76 4.57 13.73
C VAL A 34 -11.37 5.16 13.86
N THR A 35 -11.23 6.47 13.66
CA THR A 35 -9.96 7.19 13.80
C THR A 35 -9.96 8.07 15.05
N SER A 36 -8.79 8.47 15.52
CA SER A 36 -8.69 9.51 16.54
C SER A 36 -9.06 10.90 15.97
N GLU A 37 -9.46 11.81 16.84
CA GLU A 37 -9.89 13.17 16.46
C GLU A 37 -8.70 14.11 16.19
N GLU A 38 -7.59 13.94 16.91
CA GLU A 38 -6.42 14.83 16.85
C GLU A 38 -5.47 14.46 15.70
N GLU A 39 -5.27 13.16 15.49
CA GLU A 39 -4.49 12.63 14.37
C GLU A 39 -5.30 11.50 13.73
N PRO A 40 -5.52 11.44 12.41
CA PRO A 40 -6.40 10.45 11.77
C PRO A 40 -5.78 9.03 11.75
N ALA A 41 -5.08 8.66 12.81
CA ALA A 41 -4.62 7.33 13.15
C ALA A 41 -5.82 6.40 13.44
N PRO A 42 -5.80 5.17 12.91
CA PRO A 42 -6.87 4.19 13.11
C PRO A 42 -6.84 3.61 14.53
N LEU A 43 -7.99 3.64 15.21
CA LEU A 43 -8.17 3.10 16.57
C LEU A 43 -8.86 1.72 16.57
N SER A 44 -9.77 1.49 15.64
CA SER A 44 -10.42 0.18 15.45
C SER A 44 -11.00 0.08 14.06
N PHE A 45 -11.30 -1.15 13.62
CA PHE A 45 -12.00 -1.38 12.36
C PHE A 45 -13.02 -2.51 12.44
N ILE A 46 -13.99 -2.49 11.54
CA ILE A 46 -14.97 -3.57 11.37
C ILE A 46 -14.67 -4.30 10.06
N TRP A 47 -14.52 -5.62 10.16
CA TRP A 47 -14.33 -6.51 9.02
C TRP A 47 -15.25 -7.73 9.16
N ARG A 48 -16.11 -7.96 8.16
CA ARG A 48 -17.09 -9.07 8.13
C ARG A 48 -17.94 -9.17 9.40
N GLY A 49 -18.40 -8.01 9.91
CA GLY A 49 -19.22 -7.92 11.12
C GLY A 49 -18.46 -8.09 12.44
N LYS A 50 -17.15 -8.38 12.42
CA LYS A 50 -16.29 -8.44 13.60
C LYS A 50 -15.55 -7.13 13.80
N LYS A 51 -15.60 -6.59 15.02
CA LYS A 51 -14.78 -5.45 15.44
C LYS A 51 -13.38 -5.92 15.84
N TYR A 52 -12.38 -5.21 15.36
CA TYR A 52 -10.97 -5.38 15.71
C TYR A 52 -10.46 -4.10 16.34
N GLN A 53 -10.12 -4.16 17.63
CA GLN A 53 -9.49 -3.06 18.33
C GLN A 53 -8.00 -3.03 17.97
N ILE A 54 -7.48 -1.86 17.56
CA ILE A 54 -6.05 -1.69 17.30
C ILE A 54 -5.37 -1.38 18.64
N ALA A 55 -4.39 -2.20 19.00
CA ALA A 55 -3.57 -2.01 20.19
C ALA A 55 -2.32 -1.19 19.87
N GLU A 56 -1.75 -1.36 18.68
CA GLU A 56 -0.51 -0.70 18.28
C GLU A 56 -0.48 -0.45 16.76
N ILE A 57 0.05 0.71 16.36
CA ILE A 57 0.46 0.98 14.98
C ILE A 57 1.96 0.69 14.88
N ILE A 58 2.32 -0.46 14.32
CA ILE A 58 3.71 -0.92 14.16
C ILE A 58 4.47 -0.03 13.17
N ARG A 59 3.80 0.37 12.08
CA ARG A 59 4.39 1.21 11.03
C ARG A 59 3.33 2.02 10.33
N SER A 60 3.66 3.24 9.93
CA SER A 60 2.83 4.05 9.02
C SER A 60 3.70 4.70 7.94
N TRP A 61 3.13 4.87 6.74
CA TRP A 61 3.77 5.63 5.66
C TRP A 61 2.74 6.19 4.68
N HIS A 62 3.14 7.22 3.96
CA HIS A 62 2.36 7.80 2.89
C HIS A 62 2.80 7.21 1.54
N ASP A 63 1.95 6.41 0.91
CA ASP A 63 2.16 5.96 -0.47
C ASP A 63 1.62 7.03 -1.42
N HIS A 64 2.55 7.88 -1.87
CA HIS A 64 2.35 8.89 -2.89
C HIS A 64 2.82 8.46 -4.29
N GLY A 65 3.01 7.15 -4.51
CA GLY A 65 3.59 6.62 -5.73
C GLY A 65 2.71 6.81 -6.96
N PHE A 66 3.33 6.75 -8.14
CA PHE A 66 2.60 6.60 -9.40
C PHE A 66 2.35 5.12 -9.66
N SER A 67 1.23 4.78 -10.31
CA SER A 67 1.08 3.41 -10.83
C SER A 67 2.24 3.08 -11.78
N PRO A 68 2.80 1.85 -11.79
CA PRO A 68 3.84 1.47 -12.75
C PRO A 68 3.41 1.62 -14.22
N ALA A 69 2.11 1.58 -14.48
CA ALA A 69 1.50 1.80 -15.79
C ALA A 69 1.24 3.30 -16.10
N ALA A 70 1.67 4.23 -15.25
CA ALA A 70 1.48 5.65 -15.49
C ALA A 70 2.32 6.09 -16.70
N PRO A 71 1.76 6.90 -17.63
CA PRO A 71 2.51 7.45 -18.74
C PRO A 71 3.72 8.26 -18.25
N ALA A 72 4.79 8.30 -19.07
CA ALA A 72 6.04 8.98 -18.75
C ALA A 72 5.85 10.46 -18.33
N LYS A 73 4.77 11.10 -18.80
CA LYS A 73 4.28 12.38 -18.29
C LYS A 73 3.54 12.18 -16.96
N ARG A 74 4.30 12.16 -15.87
CA ARG A 74 3.82 12.02 -14.49
C ARG A 74 3.00 13.26 -14.08
N SER A 75 1.70 13.23 -14.34
CA SER A 75 0.76 14.24 -13.84
C SER A 75 0.46 13.99 -12.37
N TRP A 76 0.39 15.06 -11.56
CA TRP A 76 0.02 14.99 -10.14
C TRP A 76 -1.30 14.24 -9.88
N LEU A 77 -2.20 14.25 -10.86
CA LEU A 77 -3.50 13.53 -10.86
C LEU A 77 -3.37 12.00 -10.85
N LEU A 78 -2.22 11.45 -11.24
CA LEU A 78 -1.95 10.00 -11.32
C LEU A 78 -1.29 9.44 -10.05
N ARG A 79 -1.08 10.27 -9.01
CA ARG A 79 -0.53 9.81 -7.75
C ARG A 79 -1.56 8.99 -7.00
N ARG A 80 -1.11 7.88 -6.44
CA ARG A 80 -1.81 7.20 -5.36
C ARG A 80 -1.75 8.15 -4.16
N HIS A 81 -2.87 8.34 -3.48
CA HIS A 81 -2.93 9.20 -2.30
C HIS A 81 -3.27 8.33 -1.10
N ARG A 82 -2.41 7.35 -0.77
CA ARG A 82 -2.71 6.36 0.27
C ARG A 82 -1.95 6.62 1.55
N ASN A 83 -2.62 6.47 2.68
CA ASN A 83 -1.96 6.34 3.98
C ASN A 83 -2.00 4.88 4.36
N VAL A 84 -0.85 4.25 4.52
CA VAL A 84 -0.75 2.83 4.84
C VAL A 84 -0.31 2.66 6.28
N TYR A 85 -0.94 1.71 6.97
CA TYR A 85 -0.70 1.38 8.36
C TYR A 85 -0.51 -0.12 8.49
N VAL A 86 0.52 -0.53 9.20
CA VAL A 86 0.65 -1.88 9.74
C VAL A 86 0.26 -1.81 11.21
N VAL A 87 -0.77 -2.56 11.57
CA VAL A 87 -1.41 -2.51 12.88
C VAL A 87 -1.40 -3.88 13.55
N GLN A 88 -1.29 -3.89 14.87
CA GLN A 88 -1.53 -5.06 15.70
C GLN A 88 -2.84 -4.87 16.47
N THR A 89 -3.68 -5.88 16.48
CA THR A 89 -4.94 -5.89 17.22
C THR A 89 -4.73 -6.29 18.67
N SER A 90 -5.71 -6.03 19.52
CA SER A 90 -5.70 -6.48 20.93
C SER A 90 -5.67 -8.01 21.07
N SER A 91 -6.18 -8.75 20.09
CA SER A 91 -6.11 -10.21 20.01
C SER A 91 -4.81 -10.74 19.35
N GLY A 92 -3.88 -9.85 19.00
CA GLY A 92 -2.54 -10.19 18.52
C GLY A 92 -2.41 -10.39 17.01
N GLU A 93 -3.50 -10.32 16.24
CA GLU A 93 -3.41 -10.36 14.79
C GLU A 93 -2.77 -9.10 14.21
N ARG A 94 -2.01 -9.25 13.13
CA ARG A 94 -1.39 -8.14 12.43
C ARG A 94 -1.99 -7.93 11.05
N PHE A 95 -2.25 -6.69 10.69
CA PHE A 95 -2.87 -6.33 9.42
C PHE A 95 -2.16 -5.15 8.77
N GLU A 96 -2.15 -5.14 7.45
CA GLU A 96 -1.87 -3.97 6.65
C GLU A 96 -3.21 -3.37 6.19
N ILE A 97 -3.48 -2.13 6.57
CA ILE A 97 -4.65 -1.36 6.15
C ILE A 97 -4.22 -0.09 5.47
N TYR A 98 -5.05 0.44 4.57
CA TYR A 98 -4.78 1.75 3.99
C TYR A 98 -6.04 2.59 3.80
N LEU A 99 -5.86 3.90 3.92
CA LEU A 99 -6.82 4.92 3.54
C LEU A 99 -6.49 5.40 2.12
N ASP A 100 -7.38 5.18 1.17
CA ASP A 100 -7.30 5.76 -0.16
C ASP A 100 -7.94 7.15 -0.19
N ARG A 101 -7.11 8.16 -0.43
CA ARG A 101 -7.49 9.59 -0.52
C ARG A 101 -7.57 10.10 -1.96
N GLY A 102 -7.54 9.21 -2.96
CA GLY A 102 -7.57 9.58 -4.36
C GLY A 102 -8.91 10.21 -4.78
N ALA A 103 -8.85 11.23 -5.64
CA ALA A 103 -10.03 11.86 -6.26
C ALA A 103 -11.16 12.28 -5.29
N GLY A 104 -10.79 12.75 -4.09
CA GLY A 104 -11.74 13.20 -3.06
C GLY A 104 -12.40 12.08 -2.25
N ARG A 105 -12.05 10.82 -2.49
CA ARG A 105 -12.50 9.67 -1.69
C ARG A 105 -11.74 9.60 -0.37
N ARG A 106 -12.31 8.91 0.62
CA ARG A 106 -11.67 8.58 1.91
C ARG A 106 -12.07 7.18 2.32
N ASP A 107 -11.70 6.21 1.48
CA ASP A 107 -12.09 4.81 1.66
C ASP A 107 -10.99 4.02 2.36
N TRP A 108 -11.36 3.28 3.39
CA TRP A 108 -10.44 2.39 4.10
C TRP A 108 -10.53 0.96 3.56
N TYR A 109 -9.37 0.32 3.46
CA TYR A 109 -9.23 -1.06 2.98
C TYR A 109 -8.33 -1.88 3.88
N LEU A 110 -8.74 -3.13 4.11
CA LEU A 110 -7.94 -4.20 4.68
C LEU A 110 -7.19 -4.90 3.55
N TYR A 111 -5.89 -4.63 3.43
CA TYR A 111 -5.11 -5.14 2.31
C TYR A 111 -4.69 -6.59 2.51
N ARG A 112 -4.03 -6.90 3.63
CA ARG A 112 -3.60 -8.26 3.97
C ARG A 112 -3.49 -8.45 5.47
N GLN A 113 -3.63 -9.70 5.89
CA GLN A 113 -3.19 -10.15 7.20
C GLN A 113 -1.72 -10.56 7.12
N ILE A 114 -0.92 -10.20 8.11
CA ILE A 114 0.51 -10.48 8.20
C ILE A 114 0.72 -11.62 9.21
N LYS A 115 1.71 -12.48 8.99
CA LYS A 115 2.12 -13.51 9.95
C LYS A 115 3.06 -12.95 11.02
#